data_AF-A0A2W4JQQ9-F1
#
_entry.id   AF-A0A2W4JQQ9-F1
#
_cell.length_a   1.000
_cell.length_b   1.000
_cell.length_c   1.000
_cell.angle_alpha   90.00
_cell.angle_beta   90.00
_cell.angle_gamma   90.00
#
_symmetry.space_group_name_H-M   'P 1'
#
loop_
_entity.id
_entity.type
_entity.pdbx_description
1 polymer ?
#
loop_
_entity_poly.entity_id
_entity_poly.type
_entity_poly.pdbx_seq_one_letter_code
_entity_poly.pdbx_strand_id
1 'polypeptide(L)'
;FATNWSAVAALVAHGLGISLIPRLAELPASFQLRRLPLTVEPLPTRQIMTCVRRGSRNSPQIQQALQALREVVEKRGTLAAAS
;
A
#
# COMPACT_ATOMS: atom_id res chain seq x y z
N PHE A 1 0.96 -6.02 -19.99
CA PHE A 1 0.46 -5.73 -18.64
C PHE A 1 1.28 -4.60 -18.04
N ALA A 2 0.65 -3.60 -17.42
CA ALA A 2 1.37 -2.53 -16.71
C ALA A 2 1.87 -3.08 -15.36
N THR A 3 3.19 -3.07 -15.14
CA THR A 3 3.84 -3.67 -13.97
C THR A 3 4.03 -2.70 -12.81
N ASN A 4 3.82 -1.40 -13.03
CA ASN A 4 3.91 -0.36 -12.00
C ASN A 4 2.63 0.50 -11.96
N TRP A 5 2.42 1.18 -10.84
CA TRP A 5 1.21 1.97 -10.61
C TRP A 5 1.11 3.22 -11.49
N SER A 6 2.25 3.83 -11.86
CA SER A 6 2.26 5.01 -12.73
C SER A 6 1.76 4.68 -14.15
N ALA A 7 2.12 3.53 -14.70
CA ALA A 7 1.63 3.09 -16.00
C ALA A 7 0.13 2.77 -15.95
N VAL A 8 -0.35 2.10 -14.90
CA VAL A 8 -1.80 1.87 -14.70
C VAL A 8 -2.55 3.20 -14.63
N ALA A 9 -2.02 4.16 -13.86
CA ALA A 9 -2.63 5.48 -13.71
C ALA A 9 -2.71 6.26 -15.01
N ALA A 10 -1.65 6.23 -15.83
CA ALA A 10 -1.66 6.86 -17.15
C ALA A 10 -2.74 6.26 -18.06
N LEU A 11 -2.88 4.94 -18.09
CA LEU A 11 -3.91 4.27 -18.89
C LEU A 11 -5.32 4.71 -18.47
N VAL A 12 -5.61 4.71 -17.16
CA VAL A 12 -6.90 5.16 -16.62
C VAL A 12 -7.13 6.65 -16.91
N ALA A 13 -6.09 7.49 -16.78
CA ALA A 13 -6.19 8.93 -17.03
C ALA A 13 -6.48 9.24 -18.51
N HIS A 14 -6.07 8.37 -19.43
CA HIS A 14 -6.40 8.45 -20.86
C HIS A 14 -7.70 7.72 -21.24
N GLY A 15 -8.52 7.33 -20.26
CA GLY A 15 -9.83 6.73 -20.51
C GLY A 15 -9.81 5.25 -20.89
N LEU A 16 -8.69 4.56 -20.68
CA LEU A 16 -8.53 3.14 -21.04
C LEU A 16 -9.03 2.18 -19.94
N GLY A 17 -10.09 2.58 -19.24
CA GLY A 17 -10.79 1.77 -18.23
C GLY A 17 -10.61 2.26 -16.79
N ILE A 18 -10.86 1.37 -15.83
CA ILE A 18 -10.74 1.60 -14.39
C ILE A 18 -9.81 0.56 -13.76
N SER A 19 -9.28 0.85 -12.58
CA SER A 19 -8.42 -0.10 -11.86
C SER A 19 -8.60 -0.01 -10.35
N LEU A 20 -8.40 -1.14 -9.68
CA LEU A 20 -8.29 -1.20 -8.23
C LEU A 20 -6.86 -0.85 -7.81
N ILE A 21 -6.74 0.05 -6.85
CA ILE A 21 -5.44 0.52 -6.36
C ILE A 21 -5.35 0.38 -4.84
N PRO A 22 -4.28 -0.23 -4.29
CA PRO A 22 -4.12 -0.32 -2.85
C PRO A 22 -3.96 1.08 -2.24
N ARG A 23 -4.37 1.24 -0.97
CA ARG A 23 -4.23 2.50 -0.23
C ARG A 23 -2.78 3.01 -0.14
N LEU A 24 -1.80 2.11 -0.28
CA LEU A 24 -0.36 2.42 -0.24
C LEU A 24 0.25 2.85 -1.57
N ALA A 25 -0.43 2.66 -2.70
CA ALA A 25 0.14 3.08 -3.97
C ALA A 25 0.07 4.61 -4.09
N GLU A 26 1.21 5.19 -4.44
CA GLU A 26 1.35 6.59 -4.77
C GLU A 26 1.05 6.79 -6.25
N LEU A 27 0.23 7.80 -6.55
CA LEU A 27 -0.11 8.20 -7.90
C LEU A 27 0.44 9.60 -8.16
N PRO A 28 1.05 9.86 -9.33
CA PRO A 28 1.43 11.21 -9.71
C PRO A 28 0.22 12.13 -9.68
N ALA A 29 0.33 13.26 -8.96
CA ALA A 29 -0.72 14.25 -8.84
C ALA A 29 -1.09 14.92 -10.18
N SER A 30 -0.22 14.80 -11.20
CA SER A 30 -0.45 15.31 -12.55
C SER A 30 -1.55 14.56 -13.31
N PHE A 31 -1.89 13.34 -12.90
CA PHE A 31 -2.95 12.58 -13.55
C PHE A 31 -4.32 13.02 -13.02
N GLN A 32 -5.22 13.39 -13.94
CA GLN A 32 -6.60 13.75 -13.63
C GLN A 32 -7.42 12.49 -13.30
N LEU A 33 -7.26 11.97 -12.08
CA LEU A 33 -7.88 10.74 -11.58
C LEU A 33 -8.76 11.01 -10.36
N ARG A 34 -9.87 10.29 -10.27
CA ARG A 34 -10.73 10.25 -9.07
C ARG A 34 -10.61 8.88 -8.41
N ARG A 35 -10.35 8.86 -7.11
CA ARG A 35 -10.39 7.63 -6.29
C ARG A 35 -11.76 7.51 -5.65
N LEU A 36 -12.45 6.41 -5.94
CA LEU A 36 -13.72 6.08 -5.30
C LEU A 36 -13.47 5.08 -4.16
N PRO A 37 -14.00 5.32 -2.95
CA PRO A 37 -13.92 4.35 -1.87
C PRO A 37 -14.74 3.10 -2.22
N LEU A 38 -14.21 1.93 -1.87
CA LEU A 38 -14.98 0.69 -1.91
C LEU A 38 -15.80 0.60 -0.62
N THR A 39 -17.12 0.46 -0.75
CA THR A 39 -18.07 0.49 0.38
C THR A 39 -18.84 -0.81 0.58
N VAL A 40 -18.74 -1.74 -0.37
CA VAL A 40 -19.47 -3.02 -0.35
C VAL A 40 -18.54 -4.13 0.09
N GLU A 41 -18.96 -4.90 1.09
CA GLU A 41 -18.22 -6.06 1.56
C GLU A 41 -18.40 -7.29 0.65
N PRO A 42 -17.39 -8.16 0.52
CA PRO A 42 -16.07 -8.07 1.17
C PRO A 42 -15.13 -7.11 0.43
N LEU A 43 -14.43 -6.27 1.19
CA LEU A 43 -13.41 -5.39 0.61
C LEU A 43 -12.20 -6.21 0.13
N PRO A 44 -11.70 -5.97 -1.10
CA PRO A 44 -10.47 -6.61 -1.56
C PRO A 44 -9.30 -6.12 -0.72
N THR A 45 -8.75 -7.02 0.08
CA THR A 45 -7.61 -6.72 0.94
C THR A 45 -6.36 -7.45 0.48
N ARG A 46 -5.22 -6.86 0.78
CA ARG A 46 -3.90 -7.46 0.55
C ARG A 46 -3.13 -7.43 1.87
N GLN A 47 -2.74 -8.60 2.36
CA GLN A 47 -1.88 -8.71 3.52
C GLN A 47 -0.44 -8.33 3.14
N ILE A 48 0.18 -7.48 3.95
CA ILE A 48 1.59 -7.10 3.83
C ILE A 48 2.29 -7.58 5.09
N MET A 49 3.35 -8.36 4.91
CA MET A 49 4.08 -8.99 6.01
C MET A 49 5.57 -8.72 5.90
N THR A 50 6.25 -8.65 7.04
CA THR A 50 7.71 -8.67 7.10
C THR A 50 8.19 -10.12 7.11
N CYS A 51 9.25 -10.40 6.36
CA CYS A 51 9.88 -11.73 6.33
C CYS A 51 11.39 -11.56 6.36
N VAL A 52 12.06 -12.34 7.20
CA VAL A 52 13.53 -12.34 7.34
C VAL A 52 14.02 -13.79 7.35
N ARG A 53 15.27 -14.02 6.93
CA ARG A 53 15.86 -15.36 6.94
C ARG A 53 15.89 -15.90 8.38
N ARG A 54 15.59 -17.19 8.57
CA ARG A 54 15.74 -17.86 9.87
C ARG A 54 17.16 -17.64 10.42
N GLY A 55 17.26 -17.34 11.72
CA GLY A 55 18.53 -17.01 12.39
C GLY A 55 18.97 -15.55 12.28
N SER A 56 18.52 -14.80 11.27
CA SER A 56 18.92 -13.39 11.09
C SER A 56 18.12 -12.40 11.96
N ARG A 57 17.01 -12.85 12.56
CA ARG A 57 16.10 -11.99 13.32
C ARG A 57 16.76 -11.32 14.53
N ASN A 58 17.87 -11.85 15.04
CA ASN A 58 18.61 -11.29 16.17
C ASN A 58 19.73 -10.33 15.76
N SER A 59 19.96 -10.11 14.45
CA SER A 59 20.89 -9.09 13.98
C SER A 59 20.39 -7.71 14.43
N PRO A 60 21.22 -6.88 15.07
CA PRO A 60 20.78 -5.58 15.59
C PRO A 60 20.10 -4.69 14.54
N GLN A 61 20.65 -4.65 13.32
CA GLN A 61 20.11 -3.86 12.20
C GLN A 61 18.74 -4.37 11.75
N ILE A 62 18.54 -5.69 11.70
CA ILE A 62 17.25 -6.30 11.32
C ILE A 62 16.22 -6.05 12.41
N GLN A 63 16.59 -6.18 13.69
CA GLN A 63 15.69 -5.87 14.80
C GLN A 63 15.24 -4.40 14.77
N GLN A 64 16.18 -3.48 14.55
CA GLN A 64 15.89 -2.05 14.46
C GLN A 64 14.95 -1.74 13.28
N ALA A 65 15.19 -2.31 12.10
CA ALA A 65 14.31 -2.11 10.94
C ALA A 65 12.90 -2.69 11.18
N LEU A 66 12.79 -3.89 11.74
CA LEU A 66 11.50 -4.50 12.08
C LEU A 66 10.76 -3.73 13.19
N GLN A 67 11.49 -3.09 14.10
CA GLN A 67 10.92 -2.25 15.14
C GLN A 67 10.37 -0.95 14.54
N ALA A 68 11.14 -0.27 13.69
CA ALA A 68 10.69 0.94 12.99
C ALA A 68 9.43 0.67 12.13
N LEU A 69 9.39 -0.47 11.41
CA LEU A 69 8.21 -0.87 10.65
C LEU A 69 6.99 -1.11 11.56
N ARG A 70 7.17 -1.75 12.73
CA ARG A 70 6.10 -1.94 13.71
C ARG A 70 5.57 -0.60 14.21
N GLU A 71 6.44 0.33 14.58
CA GLU A 71 6.04 1.66 15.05
C GLU A 71 5.21 2.44 14.02
N VAL A 72 5.57 2.36 12.73
CA VAL A 72 4.79 2.98 11.66
C VAL A 72 3.41 2.33 11.50
N VAL A 73 3.34 0.99 11.60
CA VAL A 73 2.06 0.27 11.51
C VAL A 73 1.15 0.62 12.68
N GLU A 74 1.66 0.65 13.91
CA GLU A 74 0.86 1.01 15.10
C GLU A 74 0.30 2.44 14.99
N LYS A 75 1.13 3.40 14.56
CA LYS A 75 0.68 4.79 14.29
C LYS A 75 -0.43 4.83 13.23
N ARG A 76 -0.33 3.99 12.20
CA ARG A 76 -1.32 3.96 11.11
C ARG A 76 -2.61 3.24 11.51
N GLY A 77 -2.52 2.22 12.35
CA GLY A 77 -3.68 1.52 12.92
C GLY A 77 -4.50 2.45 13.81
N THR A 78 -3.84 3.26 14.63
CA THR A 78 -4.50 4.30 15.45
C THR A 78 -5.16 5.39 14.59
N LEU A 79 -4.52 5.84 13.50
CA LEU A 79 -5.13 6.76 12.53
C LEU A 79 -6.34 6.17 11.80
N ALA A 80 -6.28 4.89 11.43
CA ALA A 80 -7.37 4.19 10.74
C ALA A 80 -8.56 3.86 11.66
N ALA A 81 -8.35 3.74 12.97
CA ALA A 81 -9.43 3.54 13.96
C ALA A 81 -10.16 4.85 14.35
N ALA A 82 -9.58 6.00 14.03
CA ALA A 82 -10.12 7.33 14.35
C ALA A 82 -10.84 8.02 13.17
N SER A 83 -10.91 7.36 12.01
CA SER A 83 -11.55 7.83 10.77
C SER A 83 -12.80 7.00 10.44
#